data_AF-A0A844YHM8-F1
#
_entry.id   AF-A0A844YHM8-F1
#
_cell.length_a   1.000
_cell.length_b   1.000
_cell.length_c   1.000
_cell.angle_alpha   90.00
_cell.angle_beta   90.00
_cell.angle_gamma   90.00
#
_symmetry.space_group_name_H-M   'P 1'
#
loop_
_entity.id
_entity.type
_entity.pdbx_description
1 polymer ?
#
loop_
_entity_poly.entity_id
_entity_poly.type
_entity_poly.pdbx_seq_one_letter_code
_entity_poly.pdbx_strand_id
1 'polypeptide(L)'
;MRLVRTEIEREYRGPFERHQAWFQSRNGRELRFLFVVPHAYRHWLSDRADHWLVLGATSAAIFGESYSQDIPAPRVLKRNLDCLIRQWAEWYPGARCIEIDVPVLDETGGKDDASASHRGLFYTGGVDSTFTLSSEDERTDILIKAIFDWDDETHLVDQLANEPKFAHGKPVLPVGTNVLRAFPEFADAWAYRTHGPALGSIAHLLSGGLEHVTFSSSQTYGKLIPWGSHPLTDPLLSSHELQFHHFGTQFSRLEKIQHLAGDPALLAGLDVCGQEPGVKGRRVNCSRCKKCLRTMMALDLSGVAPEDAPSFDWSQYSARAIARIRLHNPNEFPVFHELLEDALANDRQESVEALRTILRKSYVYRPLGAFETFLRRRFPSQVVNRPILKSAKHRFFHVRERWT
;
A
#
# COMPACT_ATOMS: atom_id res chain seq x y z
N MET A 1 -21.91 12.78 -2.42
CA MET A 1 -21.71 11.78 -1.36
C MET A 1 -21.92 12.44 -0.01
N ARG A 2 -22.59 11.77 0.91
CA ARG A 2 -22.80 12.25 2.28
C ARG A 2 -22.50 11.13 3.28
N LEU A 3 -21.82 11.45 4.38
CA LEU A 3 -21.76 10.56 5.54
C LEU A 3 -23.13 10.53 6.22
N VAL A 4 -23.75 9.36 6.28
CA VAL A 4 -25.13 9.18 6.77
C VAL A 4 -25.15 8.69 8.22
N ARG A 5 -24.28 7.72 8.53
CA ARG A 5 -24.26 7.07 9.83
C ARG A 5 -22.86 6.61 10.17
N THR A 6 -22.52 6.65 11.45
CA THR A 6 -21.36 5.97 12.03
C THR A 6 -21.82 5.05 13.16
N GLU A 7 -21.09 3.98 13.40
CA GLU A 7 -21.37 3.02 14.48
C GLU A 7 -20.05 2.50 15.05
N ILE A 8 -20.00 2.35 16.37
CA ILE A 8 -18.86 1.79 17.09
C ILE A 8 -19.37 0.63 17.93
N GLU A 9 -18.82 -0.55 17.69
CA GLU A 9 -19.06 -1.75 18.48
C GLU A 9 -17.81 -2.04 19.32
N ARG A 10 -17.87 -1.69 20.60
CA ARG A 10 -16.73 -1.74 21.53
C ARG A 10 -16.28 -3.16 21.88
N GLU A 11 -17.17 -4.13 21.72
CA GLU A 11 -16.91 -5.56 21.93
C GLU A 11 -17.33 -6.34 20.69
N TYR A 12 -16.39 -6.55 19.78
CA TYR A 12 -16.61 -7.24 18.52
C TYR A 12 -15.80 -8.54 18.48
N ARG A 13 -16.49 -9.69 18.46
CA ARG A 13 -15.90 -11.03 18.26
C ARG A 13 -14.63 -11.31 19.07
N GLY A 14 -14.62 -10.92 20.35
CA GLY A 14 -13.47 -11.07 21.24
C GLY A 14 -12.82 -9.72 21.57
N PRO A 15 -11.49 -9.63 21.69
CA PRO A 15 -10.80 -8.42 22.13
C PRO A 15 -10.61 -7.43 20.97
N PHE A 16 -11.66 -7.15 20.20
CA PHE A 16 -11.62 -6.19 19.10
C PHE A 16 -12.75 -5.15 19.22
N GLU A 17 -12.50 -3.98 18.67
CA GLU A 17 -13.45 -2.89 18.51
C GLU A 17 -13.65 -2.65 17.01
N ARG A 18 -14.92 -2.54 16.58
CA ARG A 18 -15.30 -2.37 15.18
C ARG A 18 -15.92 -1.00 14.96
N HIS A 19 -15.31 -0.21 14.08
CA HIS A 19 -15.80 1.10 13.65
C HIS A 19 -16.40 0.98 12.26
N GLN A 20 -17.56 1.59 12.03
CA GLN A 20 -18.25 1.52 10.75
C GLN A 20 -18.83 2.87 10.35
N ALA A 21 -18.91 3.10 9.05
CA ALA A 21 -19.58 4.25 8.49
C ALA A 21 -20.30 3.90 7.19
N TRP A 22 -21.46 4.53 7.01
CA TRP A 22 -22.28 4.45 5.82
C TRP A 22 -22.30 5.80 5.10
N PHE A 23 -22.01 5.76 3.82
CA PHE A 23 -22.02 6.90 2.93
C PHE A 23 -23.08 6.69 1.85
N GLN A 24 -23.80 7.74 1.50
CA GLN A 24 -24.75 7.71 0.40
C GLN A 24 -24.23 8.55 -0.75
N SER A 25 -24.10 7.97 -1.93
CA SER A 25 -23.75 8.70 -3.15
C SER A 25 -24.94 9.49 -3.70
N ARG A 26 -24.70 10.36 -4.70
CA ARG A 26 -25.78 11.16 -5.32
C ARG A 26 -26.88 10.33 -5.98
N ASN A 27 -26.56 9.12 -6.45
CA ASN A 27 -27.55 8.20 -7.04
C ASN A 27 -28.22 7.27 -6.01
N GLY A 28 -28.04 7.52 -4.71
CA GLY A 28 -28.67 6.74 -3.64
C GLY A 28 -27.97 5.42 -3.31
N ARG A 29 -26.82 5.12 -3.92
CA ARG A 29 -26.02 3.93 -3.57
C ARG A 29 -25.41 4.12 -2.19
N GLU A 30 -25.63 3.14 -1.33
CA GLU A 30 -24.99 3.06 -0.03
C GLU A 30 -23.62 2.41 -0.14
N LEU A 31 -22.64 2.97 0.56
CA LEU A 31 -21.27 2.48 0.66
C LEU A 31 -20.94 2.29 2.14
N ARG A 32 -20.41 1.13 2.50
CA ARG A 32 -20.05 0.80 3.89
C ARG A 32 -18.55 0.61 4.00
N PHE A 33 -17.93 1.38 4.89
CA PHE A 33 -16.55 1.16 5.32
C PHE A 33 -16.52 0.66 6.77
N LEU A 34 -15.50 -0.13 7.10
CA LEU A 34 -15.23 -0.53 8.46
C LEU A 34 -13.74 -0.63 8.76
N PHE A 35 -13.44 -0.51 10.05
CA PHE A 35 -12.16 -0.80 10.65
C PHE A 35 -12.36 -1.74 11.86
N VAL A 36 -11.43 -2.66 12.06
CA VAL A 36 -11.38 -3.54 13.23
C VAL A 36 -10.02 -3.38 13.88
N VAL A 37 -10.01 -3.00 15.17
CA VAL A 37 -8.80 -2.69 15.93
C VAL A 37 -8.77 -3.53 17.21
N PRO A 38 -7.62 -4.07 17.63
CA PRO A 38 -7.51 -4.78 18.90
C PRO A 38 -7.82 -3.86 20.10
N HIS A 39 -8.57 -4.34 21.08
CA HIS A 39 -8.99 -3.60 22.27
C HIS A 39 -7.81 -3.08 23.11
N ALA A 40 -6.64 -3.73 23.00
CA ALA A 40 -5.39 -3.26 23.60
C ALA A 40 -5.03 -1.82 23.18
N TYR A 41 -5.45 -1.40 21.97
CA TYR A 41 -5.20 -0.08 21.40
C TYR A 41 -6.43 0.84 21.44
N ARG A 42 -7.47 0.51 22.22
CA ARG A 42 -8.68 1.34 22.33
C ARG A 42 -8.40 2.79 22.73
N HIS A 43 -7.35 2.99 23.54
CA HIS A 43 -6.93 4.30 24.04
C HIS A 43 -6.21 5.14 22.97
N TRP A 44 -5.91 4.56 21.81
CA TRP A 44 -5.36 5.29 20.66
C TRP A 44 -6.45 5.73 19.69
N LEU A 45 -7.68 5.22 19.85
CA LEU A 45 -8.78 5.54 18.98
C LEU A 45 -9.17 6.99 19.15
N SER A 46 -9.22 7.72 18.06
CA SER A 46 -9.65 9.12 18.06
C SER A 46 -11.16 9.22 18.31
N ASP A 47 -11.55 10.15 19.18
CA ASP A 47 -12.95 10.56 19.30
C ASP A 47 -13.42 11.39 18.08
N ARG A 48 -12.48 11.77 17.18
CA ARG A 48 -12.80 12.47 15.93
C ARG A 48 -13.11 11.50 14.80
N ALA A 49 -13.98 11.96 13.90
CA ALA A 49 -14.37 11.24 12.69
C ALA A 49 -13.45 11.53 11.48
N ASP A 50 -12.20 11.94 11.71
CA ASP A 50 -11.28 12.38 10.66
C ASP A 50 -10.99 11.29 9.62
N HIS A 51 -10.92 10.04 10.07
CA HIS A 51 -10.76 8.87 9.21
C HIS A 51 -11.94 8.70 8.23
N TRP A 52 -13.17 9.08 8.63
CA TRP A 52 -14.32 9.07 7.74
C TRP A 52 -14.32 10.23 6.76
N LEU A 53 -13.80 11.39 7.15
CA LEU A 53 -13.61 12.51 6.23
C LEU A 53 -12.64 12.11 5.10
N VAL A 54 -11.50 11.49 5.42
CA VAL A 54 -10.51 11.06 4.41
C VAL A 54 -11.12 10.04 3.44
N LEU A 55 -11.76 8.98 3.95
CA LEU A 55 -12.41 7.99 3.09
C LEU A 55 -13.57 8.58 2.29
N GLY A 56 -14.42 9.38 2.93
CA GLY A 56 -15.60 9.98 2.31
C GLY A 56 -15.25 10.96 1.20
N ALA A 57 -14.35 11.91 1.46
CA ALA A 57 -13.92 12.90 0.48
C ALA A 57 -13.21 12.25 -0.71
N THR A 58 -12.31 11.28 -0.46
CA THR A 58 -11.60 10.60 -1.56
C THR A 58 -12.51 9.66 -2.35
N SER A 59 -13.49 9.02 -1.71
CA SER A 59 -14.54 8.25 -2.39
C SER A 59 -15.38 9.16 -3.28
N ALA A 60 -15.86 10.29 -2.77
CA ALA A 60 -16.63 11.26 -3.52
C ALA A 60 -15.85 11.78 -4.74
N ALA A 61 -14.54 12.01 -4.61
CA ALA A 61 -13.66 12.41 -5.71
C ALA A 61 -13.53 11.34 -6.79
N ILE A 62 -13.58 10.05 -6.44
CA ILE A 62 -13.62 8.95 -7.42
C ILE A 62 -14.94 8.98 -8.20
N PHE A 63 -16.06 9.23 -7.54
CA PHE A 63 -17.38 9.36 -8.17
C PHE A 63 -17.58 10.70 -8.90
N GLY A 64 -16.73 11.70 -8.66
CA GLY A 64 -16.82 13.02 -9.26
C GLY A 64 -18.03 13.83 -8.77
N GLU A 65 -18.38 13.67 -7.49
CA GLU A 65 -19.48 14.37 -6.81
C GLU A 65 -19.00 15.02 -5.51
N SER A 66 -19.65 16.11 -5.08
CA SER A 66 -19.31 16.78 -3.82
C SER A 66 -19.47 15.85 -2.60
N TYR A 67 -18.68 16.10 -1.55
CA TYR A 67 -18.73 15.39 -0.28
C TYR A 67 -19.32 16.29 0.82
N SER A 68 -20.08 15.70 1.74
CA SER A 68 -20.58 16.39 2.93
C SER A 68 -20.66 15.47 4.16
N GLN A 69 -20.53 16.06 5.35
CA GLN A 69 -20.83 15.43 6.64
C GLN A 69 -21.21 16.50 7.67
N ASP A 70 -22.06 16.15 8.63
CA ASP A 70 -22.46 17.06 9.71
C ASP A 70 -21.43 17.09 10.86
N ILE A 71 -20.51 16.13 10.88
CA ILE A 71 -19.46 16.04 11.90
C ILE A 71 -18.36 17.05 11.57
N PRO A 72 -18.02 17.98 12.49
CA PRO A 72 -16.97 18.94 12.25
C PRO A 72 -15.59 18.31 12.03
N ALA A 73 -14.77 18.95 11.20
CA ALA A 73 -13.44 18.47 10.84
C ALA A 73 -12.35 19.51 11.09
N PRO A 74 -11.09 19.09 11.35
CA PRO A 74 -9.96 20.00 11.48
C PRO A 74 -9.76 20.84 10.22
N ARG A 75 -9.57 22.15 10.40
CA ARG A 75 -9.37 23.12 9.32
C ARG A 75 -8.20 22.73 8.41
N VAL A 76 -7.09 22.30 9.00
CA VAL A 76 -5.88 21.91 8.25
C VAL A 76 -6.16 20.68 7.40
N LEU A 77 -6.82 19.65 7.96
CA LEU A 77 -7.14 18.42 7.23
C LEU A 77 -8.08 18.72 6.06
N LYS A 78 -9.15 19.48 6.28
CA LYS A 78 -10.06 19.87 5.20
C LYS A 78 -9.33 20.59 4.06
N ARG A 79 -8.51 21.60 4.39
CA ARG A 79 -7.73 22.37 3.41
C ARG A 79 -6.78 21.45 2.63
N ASN A 80 -6.11 20.54 3.32
CA ASN A 80 -5.16 19.63 2.68
C ASN A 80 -5.88 18.63 1.76
N LEU A 81 -7.07 18.14 2.14
CA LEU A 81 -7.90 17.32 1.26
C LEU A 81 -8.41 18.08 0.03
N ASP A 82 -8.76 19.36 0.16
CA ASP A 82 -9.07 20.23 -0.99
C ASP A 82 -7.86 20.31 -1.96
N CYS A 83 -6.64 20.44 -1.43
CA CYS A 83 -5.41 20.41 -2.22
C CYS A 83 -5.14 19.05 -2.87
N LEU A 84 -5.35 17.94 -2.14
CA LEU A 84 -5.16 16.58 -2.67
C LEU A 84 -6.11 16.32 -3.84
N ILE A 85 -7.38 16.72 -3.71
CA ILE A 85 -8.39 16.54 -4.76
C ILE A 85 -8.08 17.40 -5.99
N ARG A 86 -7.62 18.64 -5.80
CA ARG A 86 -7.11 19.47 -6.91
C ARG A 86 -5.93 18.81 -7.59
N GLN A 87 -4.98 18.26 -6.83
CA GLN A 87 -3.84 17.55 -7.38
C GLN A 87 -4.27 16.34 -8.22
N TRP A 88 -5.29 15.59 -7.77
CA TRP A 88 -5.86 14.50 -8.55
C TRP A 88 -6.57 14.96 -9.82
N ALA A 89 -7.24 16.12 -9.81
CA ALA A 89 -7.86 16.69 -11.01
C ALA A 89 -6.82 16.99 -12.09
N GLU A 90 -5.63 17.48 -11.70
CA GLU A 90 -4.50 17.71 -12.60
C GLU A 90 -3.87 16.40 -13.11
N TRP A 91 -3.71 15.41 -12.23
CA TRP A 91 -3.04 14.15 -12.58
C TRP A 91 -3.86 13.22 -13.46
N TYR A 92 -5.19 13.27 -13.35
CA TYR A 92 -6.05 12.27 -13.95
C TYR A 92 -7.09 12.87 -14.89
N PRO A 93 -6.98 12.61 -16.20
CA PRO A 93 -7.99 13.03 -17.16
C PRO A 93 -9.40 12.58 -16.75
N GLY A 94 -10.32 13.55 -16.69
CA GLY A 94 -11.72 13.31 -16.31
C GLY A 94 -11.99 13.24 -14.80
N ALA A 95 -10.97 13.33 -13.94
CA ALA A 95 -11.19 13.59 -12.52
C ALA A 95 -11.74 15.01 -12.33
N ARG A 96 -12.67 15.17 -11.40
CA ARG A 96 -13.27 16.46 -11.07
C ARG A 96 -12.68 16.98 -9.78
N CYS A 97 -12.42 18.28 -9.73
CA CYS A 97 -12.28 18.96 -8.46
C CYS A 97 -13.68 19.04 -7.83
N ILE A 98 -13.90 18.31 -6.74
CA ILE A 98 -15.17 18.29 -6.02
C ILE A 98 -15.15 19.30 -4.87
N GLU A 99 -16.33 19.63 -4.36
CA GLU A 99 -16.48 20.41 -3.14
C GLU A 99 -16.53 19.49 -1.91
N ILE A 100 -15.82 19.88 -0.84
CA ILE A 100 -15.91 19.28 0.50
C ILE A 100 -16.67 20.28 1.39
N ASP A 101 -17.94 20.00 1.64
CA ASP A 101 -18.83 20.81 2.49
C ASP A 101 -18.95 20.18 3.88
N VAL A 102 -18.12 20.65 4.81
CA VAL A 102 -18.05 20.12 6.19
C VAL A 102 -17.88 21.28 7.17
N PRO A 103 -18.53 21.22 8.35
CA PRO A 103 -18.26 22.19 9.41
C PRO A 103 -16.78 22.12 9.80
N VAL A 104 -16.18 23.28 10.06
CA VAL A 104 -14.76 23.37 10.39
C VAL A 104 -14.60 23.65 11.88
N LEU A 105 -13.73 22.88 12.53
CA LEU A 105 -13.24 23.18 13.87
C LEU A 105 -12.06 24.13 13.77
N ASP A 106 -12.14 25.25 14.48
CA ASP A 106 -10.96 26.09 14.71
C ASP A 106 -10.05 25.41 15.72
N GLU A 107 -8.85 25.10 15.26
CA GLU A 107 -7.83 24.37 16.01
C GLU A 107 -7.16 25.37 16.98
N THR A 108 -7.73 25.53 18.18
CA THR A 108 -7.08 26.26 19.28
C THR A 108 -6.56 25.27 20.32
N GLY A 109 -5.24 25.05 20.34
CA GLY A 109 -4.56 24.19 21.32
C GLY A 109 -3.83 23.02 20.68
N GLY A 110 -2.56 22.83 21.04
CA GLY A 110 -1.84 21.56 20.84
C GLY A 110 -2.47 20.46 21.68
N LYS A 111 -2.18 19.19 21.36
CA LYS A 111 -2.39 18.11 22.35
C LYS A 111 -1.73 18.56 23.66
N ASP A 112 -2.40 18.33 24.79
CA ASP A 112 -1.75 18.53 26.09
C ASP A 112 -0.44 17.72 26.09
N ASP A 113 0.68 18.36 26.44
CA ASP A 113 2.05 17.77 26.49
C ASP A 113 2.13 16.45 27.29
N ALA A 114 1.08 16.10 28.04
CA ALA A 114 0.98 14.93 28.91
C ALA A 114 0.61 13.62 28.20
N SER A 115 0.13 13.61 26.94
CA SER A 115 -0.08 12.35 26.20
C SER A 115 1.15 12.03 25.37
N ALA A 116 1.95 11.05 25.80
CA ALA A 116 3.05 10.53 24.98
C ALA A 116 2.49 10.05 23.63
N SER A 117 2.75 10.80 22.56
CA SER A 117 2.30 10.44 21.21
C SER A 117 3.39 9.65 20.50
N HIS A 118 2.98 8.58 19.81
CA HIS A 118 3.88 7.64 19.17
C HIS A 118 4.08 7.96 17.68
N ARG A 119 5.22 7.52 17.16
CA ARG A 119 5.58 7.58 15.74
C ARG A 119 5.37 6.22 15.10
N GLY A 120 4.43 6.16 14.17
CA GLY A 120 4.04 4.93 13.47
C GLY A 120 4.70 4.78 12.10
N LEU A 121 4.99 3.54 11.70
CA LEU A 121 5.39 3.18 10.35
C LEU A 121 4.39 2.18 9.77
N PHE A 122 3.79 2.48 8.61
CA PHE A 122 3.04 1.44 7.90
C PHE A 122 3.99 0.37 7.39
N TYR A 123 3.82 -0.85 7.91
CA TYR A 123 4.77 -1.93 7.74
C TYR A 123 4.11 -3.13 7.08
N THR A 124 4.70 -3.60 5.97
CA THR A 124 4.20 -4.79 5.27
C THR A 124 5.15 -5.98 5.38
N GLY A 125 6.41 -5.77 5.78
CA GLY A 125 7.50 -6.74 5.66
C GLY A 125 8.22 -6.70 4.32
N GLY A 126 7.72 -5.94 3.34
CA GLY A 126 8.39 -5.77 2.06
C GLY A 126 9.60 -4.84 2.14
N VAL A 127 10.46 -4.93 1.12
CA VAL A 127 11.71 -4.14 0.98
C VAL A 127 11.54 -2.67 1.35
N ASP A 128 10.50 -2.00 0.85
CA ASP A 128 10.34 -0.56 1.07
C ASP A 128 10.10 -0.22 2.55
N SER A 129 9.23 -0.99 3.23
CA SER A 129 8.94 -0.78 4.65
C SER A 129 10.06 -1.25 5.57
N THR A 130 10.76 -2.32 5.21
CA THR A 130 11.93 -2.80 5.98
C THR A 130 13.12 -1.86 5.84
N PHE A 131 13.35 -1.29 4.66
CA PHE A 131 14.33 -0.23 4.46
C PHE A 131 14.00 1.02 5.28
N THR A 132 12.73 1.43 5.30
CA THR A 132 12.29 2.59 6.09
C THR A 132 12.49 2.32 7.58
N LEU A 133 12.12 1.14 8.07
CA LEU A 133 12.35 0.73 9.45
C LEU A 133 13.83 0.78 9.81
N SER A 134 14.69 0.21 8.97
CA SER A 134 16.15 0.23 9.17
C SER A 134 16.73 1.64 9.23
N SER A 135 16.21 2.54 8.38
CA SER A 135 16.71 3.92 8.26
C SER A 135 16.17 4.86 9.34
N GLU A 136 14.96 4.61 9.83
CA GLU A 136 14.22 5.46 10.77
C GLU A 136 13.91 4.70 12.07
N ASP A 137 14.77 3.76 12.49
CA ASP A 137 14.48 2.87 13.63
C ASP A 137 14.28 3.64 14.93
N GLU A 138 15.17 4.58 15.24
CA GLU A 138 15.07 5.46 16.41
C GLU A 138 13.86 6.41 16.36
N ARG A 139 13.25 6.55 15.18
CA ARG A 139 12.08 7.37 14.91
C ARG A 139 10.80 6.58 14.73
N THR A 140 10.86 5.27 14.92
CA THR A 140 9.72 4.37 14.80
C THR A 140 9.46 3.71 16.14
N ASP A 141 8.32 4.04 16.74
CA ASP A 141 7.90 3.50 18.03
C ASP A 141 6.98 2.27 17.83
N ILE A 142 6.23 2.23 16.72
CA ILE A 142 5.28 1.16 16.41
C ILE A 142 5.14 0.90 14.91
N LEU A 143 4.88 -0.37 14.56
CA LEU A 143 4.58 -0.80 13.20
C LEU A 143 3.07 -0.98 13.02
N ILE A 144 2.49 -0.37 12.00
CA ILE A 144 1.07 -0.48 11.67
C ILE A 144 0.90 -1.43 10.50
N LYS A 145 0.21 -2.55 10.71
CA LYS A 145 -0.04 -3.58 9.67
C LYS A 145 -1.50 -3.51 9.24
N ALA A 146 -1.75 -3.01 8.04
CA ALA A 146 -3.10 -2.97 7.47
C ALA A 146 -3.46 -4.32 6.84
N ILE A 147 -4.59 -4.90 7.24
CA ILE A 147 -5.13 -6.15 6.72
C ILE A 147 -6.38 -5.84 5.90
N PHE A 148 -6.31 -6.14 4.60
CA PHE A 148 -7.36 -5.82 3.63
C PHE A 148 -8.13 -7.05 3.13
N ASP A 149 -7.66 -8.25 3.46
CA ASP A 149 -8.07 -9.48 2.78
C ASP A 149 -8.98 -10.33 3.66
N TRP A 150 -10.22 -10.47 3.23
CA TRP A 150 -11.19 -11.35 3.87
C TRP A 150 -12.27 -11.81 2.89
N ASP A 151 -12.73 -13.05 3.07
CA ASP A 151 -13.96 -13.57 2.47
C ASP A 151 -15.18 -13.31 3.36
N ASP A 152 -14.99 -13.30 4.68
CA ASP A 152 -16.00 -12.92 5.67
C ASP A 152 -15.38 -12.25 6.92
N GLU A 153 -16.23 -11.70 7.79
CA GLU A 153 -15.76 -10.99 8.97
C GLU A 153 -15.07 -11.84 10.05
N THR A 154 -15.34 -13.16 10.05
CA THR A 154 -14.70 -14.10 10.97
C THR A 154 -13.24 -14.30 10.59
N HIS A 155 -12.96 -14.42 9.29
CA HIS A 155 -11.60 -14.63 8.80
C HIS A 155 -10.65 -13.47 9.13
N LEU A 156 -11.13 -12.22 9.10
CA LEU A 156 -10.30 -11.07 9.47
C LEU A 156 -9.93 -11.07 10.95
N VAL A 157 -10.88 -11.42 11.82
CA VAL A 157 -10.60 -11.51 13.27
C VAL A 157 -9.55 -12.57 13.53
N ASP A 158 -9.63 -13.72 12.85
CA ASP A 158 -8.61 -14.76 12.94
C ASP A 158 -7.26 -14.28 12.43
N GLN A 159 -7.21 -13.57 11.29
CA GLN A 159 -5.97 -12.99 10.78
C GLN A 159 -5.36 -11.99 11.76
N LEU A 160 -6.17 -11.03 12.25
CA LEU A 160 -5.76 -10.04 13.25
C LEU A 160 -5.23 -10.68 14.53
N ALA A 161 -5.86 -11.75 15.01
CA ALA A 161 -5.46 -12.46 16.21
C ALA A 161 -4.14 -13.24 16.04
N ASN A 162 -3.83 -13.66 14.80
CA ASN A 162 -2.63 -14.42 14.47
C ASN A 162 -1.46 -13.54 13.98
N GLU A 163 -1.66 -12.23 13.80
CA GLU A 163 -0.56 -11.33 13.46
C GLU A 163 0.49 -11.30 14.59
N PRO A 164 1.79 -11.36 14.26
CA PRO A 164 2.85 -11.23 15.24
C PRO A 164 2.72 -9.92 16.02
N LYS A 165 2.85 -9.99 17.35
CA LYS A 165 2.79 -8.80 18.23
C LYS A 165 4.03 -7.91 18.13
N PHE A 166 5.13 -8.47 17.63
CA PHE A 166 6.40 -7.78 17.45
C PHE A 166 7.03 -8.19 16.12
N ALA A 167 7.71 -7.25 15.48
CA ALA A 167 8.59 -7.50 14.34
C ALA A 167 9.82 -6.60 14.47
N HIS A 168 11.02 -7.19 14.30
CA HIS A 168 12.30 -6.49 14.45
C HIS A 168 12.42 -5.68 15.75
N GLY A 169 11.93 -6.24 16.86
CA GLY A 169 11.97 -5.59 18.18
C GLY A 169 10.95 -4.46 18.39
N LYS A 170 10.13 -4.13 17.38
CA LYS A 170 9.08 -3.10 17.49
C LYS A 170 7.70 -3.74 17.71
N PRO A 171 6.81 -3.14 18.52
CA PRO A 171 5.41 -3.56 18.61
C PRO A 171 4.72 -3.45 17.25
N VAL A 172 3.79 -4.37 16.98
CA VAL A 172 2.96 -4.38 15.77
C VAL A 172 1.50 -4.16 16.18
N LEU A 173 0.84 -3.21 15.50
CA LEU A 173 -0.57 -2.91 15.61
C LEU A 173 -1.25 -3.32 14.30
N PRO A 174 -1.95 -4.48 14.29
CA PRO A 174 -2.69 -4.89 13.12
C PRO A 174 -4.07 -4.19 13.09
N VAL A 175 -4.45 -3.66 11.93
CA VAL A 175 -5.76 -3.02 11.70
C VAL A 175 -6.44 -3.67 10.51
N GLY A 176 -7.65 -4.18 10.75
CA GLY A 176 -8.45 -4.81 9.73
C GLY A 176 -9.37 -3.82 9.05
N THR A 177 -9.59 -3.95 7.75
CA THR A 177 -10.51 -3.06 7.02
C THR A 177 -11.07 -3.67 5.74
N ASN A 178 -12.24 -3.20 5.33
CA ASN A 178 -12.90 -3.63 4.10
C ASN A 178 -12.67 -2.71 2.91
N VAL A 179 -11.77 -1.71 2.96
CA VAL A 179 -11.65 -0.67 1.91
C VAL A 179 -11.52 -1.21 0.47
N LEU A 180 -10.86 -2.36 0.27
CA LEU A 180 -10.72 -3.01 -1.05
C LEU A 180 -11.98 -3.76 -1.52
N ARG A 181 -12.97 -3.91 -0.64
CA ARG A 181 -14.24 -4.58 -0.88
C ARG A 181 -15.44 -3.64 -0.73
N ALA A 182 -15.26 -2.48 -0.10
CA ALA A 182 -16.30 -1.49 0.15
C ALA A 182 -17.04 -1.12 -1.13
N PHE A 183 -16.30 -0.89 -2.22
CA PHE A 183 -16.86 -0.80 -3.57
C PHE A 183 -15.82 -1.01 -4.68
N PRO A 184 -16.23 -1.49 -5.87
CA PRO A 184 -15.32 -1.78 -6.98
C PRO A 184 -14.48 -0.58 -7.44
N GLU A 185 -15.04 0.62 -7.46
CA GLU A 185 -14.37 1.82 -7.95
C GLU A 185 -13.19 2.24 -7.03
N PHE A 186 -13.32 2.05 -5.71
CA PHE A 186 -12.24 2.31 -4.75
C PHE A 186 -11.07 1.34 -4.96
N ALA A 187 -11.39 0.05 -5.07
CA ALA A 187 -10.41 -1.01 -5.30
C ALA A 187 -9.74 -0.88 -6.66
N ASP A 188 -10.50 -0.50 -7.69
CA ASP A 188 -9.99 -0.27 -9.03
C ASP A 188 -9.04 0.93 -9.11
N ALA A 189 -9.22 1.92 -8.23
CA ALA A 189 -8.36 3.07 -8.07
C ALA A 189 -7.17 2.83 -7.12
N TRP A 190 -7.03 1.64 -6.51
CA TRP A 190 -6.03 1.32 -5.48
C TRP A 190 -4.63 1.80 -5.82
N ALA A 191 -4.07 1.27 -6.91
CA ALA A 191 -2.69 1.55 -7.30
C ALA A 191 -2.43 3.05 -7.57
N TYR A 192 -3.42 3.77 -8.10
CA TYR A 192 -3.21 5.11 -8.63
C TYR A 192 -3.70 6.21 -7.69
N ARG A 193 -4.68 5.96 -6.81
CA ARG A 193 -5.27 7.03 -5.98
C ARG A 193 -5.46 6.63 -4.52
N THR A 194 -5.98 5.44 -4.25
CA THR A 194 -6.67 5.23 -2.97
C THR A 194 -5.86 4.56 -1.86
N HIS A 195 -4.69 3.97 -2.14
CA HIS A 195 -3.95 3.30 -1.07
C HIS A 195 -3.38 4.26 -0.02
N GLY A 196 -2.82 5.42 -0.40
CA GLY A 196 -2.39 6.45 0.55
C GLY A 196 -3.53 6.93 1.44
N PRO A 197 -4.67 7.41 0.90
CA PRO A 197 -5.83 7.77 1.70
C PRO A 197 -6.40 6.64 2.57
N ALA A 198 -6.39 5.40 2.10
CA ALA A 198 -6.84 4.26 2.90
C ALA A 198 -5.95 4.03 4.13
N LEU A 199 -4.63 4.06 3.95
CA LEU A 199 -3.67 4.01 5.07
C LEU A 199 -3.78 5.26 5.95
N GLY A 200 -3.95 6.44 5.36
CA GLY A 200 -4.16 7.69 6.08
C GLY A 200 -5.38 7.66 6.98
N SER A 201 -6.45 7.02 6.52
CA SER A 201 -7.67 6.84 7.32
C SER A 201 -7.44 5.93 8.51
N ILE A 202 -6.64 4.86 8.37
CA ILE A 202 -6.23 4.03 9.51
C ILE A 202 -5.42 4.84 10.53
N ALA A 203 -4.50 5.68 10.07
CA ALA A 203 -3.71 6.53 10.96
C ALA A 203 -4.57 7.59 11.67
N HIS A 204 -5.54 8.20 10.99
CA HIS A 204 -6.50 9.12 11.62
C HIS A 204 -7.43 8.43 12.63
N LEU A 205 -7.78 7.16 12.41
CA LEU A 205 -8.50 6.38 13.41
C LEU A 205 -7.67 6.22 14.69
N LEU A 206 -6.34 6.11 14.55
CA LEU A 206 -5.37 5.91 15.64
C LEU A 206 -4.75 7.22 16.15
N SER A 207 -5.28 8.40 15.77
CA SER A 207 -4.66 9.70 16.09
C SER A 207 -4.72 10.07 17.58
N GLY A 208 -5.47 9.34 18.39
CA GLY A 208 -5.41 9.46 19.86
C GLY A 208 -4.07 9.00 20.44
N GLY A 209 -3.37 8.07 19.76
CA GLY A 209 -2.05 7.58 20.18
C GLY A 209 -0.91 7.92 19.22
N LEU A 210 -1.21 8.36 18.00
CA LEU A 210 -0.23 8.72 16.97
C LEU A 210 -0.11 10.23 16.79
N GLU A 211 1.11 10.70 16.52
CA GLU A 211 1.40 12.09 16.10
C GLU A 211 2.12 12.14 14.75
N HIS A 212 2.98 11.17 14.47
CA HIS A 212 3.67 11.06 13.19
C HIS A 212 3.47 9.69 12.59
N VAL A 213 3.25 9.66 11.27
CA VAL A 213 3.16 8.42 10.52
C VAL A 213 4.01 8.48 9.26
N THR A 214 4.83 7.46 9.07
CA THR A 214 5.72 7.34 7.91
C THR A 214 5.16 6.37 6.89
N PHE A 215 5.10 6.79 5.63
CA PHE A 215 4.84 5.97 4.47
C PHE A 215 6.13 5.71 3.70
N SER A 216 6.37 4.45 3.36
CA SER A 216 7.52 4.06 2.56
C SER A 216 7.30 4.35 1.08
N SER A 217 8.26 5.05 0.48
CA SER A 217 8.25 5.34 -0.95
C SER A 217 8.30 4.07 -1.81
N SER A 218 7.56 4.11 -2.91
CA SER A 218 7.62 3.05 -3.94
C SER A 218 8.54 3.40 -5.12
N GLN A 219 8.76 4.69 -5.37
CA GLN A 219 9.42 5.23 -6.56
C GLN A 219 10.46 6.28 -6.16
N THR A 220 11.45 6.50 -7.05
CA THR A 220 12.41 7.58 -6.89
C THR A 220 11.91 8.91 -7.45
N TYR A 221 12.50 10.04 -7.04
CA TYR A 221 12.13 11.38 -7.52
C TYR A 221 12.14 11.49 -9.05
N GLY A 222 13.13 10.89 -9.71
CA GLY A 222 13.24 10.88 -11.18
C GLY A 222 12.26 9.96 -11.90
N LYS A 223 11.48 9.14 -11.18
CA LYS A 223 10.55 8.14 -11.72
C LYS A 223 9.12 8.31 -11.21
N LEU A 224 8.82 9.45 -10.59
CA LEU A 224 7.50 9.74 -10.05
C LEU A 224 6.44 9.71 -11.16
N ILE A 225 5.38 8.97 -10.90
CA ILE A 225 4.13 9.01 -11.66
C ILE A 225 2.97 9.22 -10.69
N PRO A 226 1.81 9.70 -11.17
CA PRO A 226 0.59 9.68 -10.36
C PRO A 226 0.35 8.29 -9.77
N TRP A 227 0.35 8.23 -8.43
CA TRP A 227 0.32 7.01 -7.65
C TRP A 227 -0.48 7.23 -6.36
N GLY A 228 -1.04 6.15 -5.80
CA GLY A 228 -1.95 6.30 -4.66
C GLY A 228 -1.27 6.66 -3.34
N SER A 229 0.05 6.46 -3.21
CA SER A 229 0.93 7.03 -2.18
C SER A 229 2.05 7.74 -2.91
N HIS A 230 2.22 9.02 -2.62
CA HIS A 230 3.10 9.89 -3.39
C HIS A 230 3.65 11.02 -2.49
N PRO A 231 4.93 11.42 -2.64
CA PRO A 231 5.53 12.46 -1.79
C PRO A 231 4.82 13.82 -1.84
N LEU A 232 4.04 14.09 -2.91
CA LEU A 232 3.23 15.32 -3.04
C LEU A 232 1.83 15.23 -2.43
N THR A 233 1.28 14.03 -2.20
CA THR A 233 -0.09 13.87 -1.68
C THR A 233 -0.15 13.27 -0.29
N ASP A 234 0.84 12.47 0.11
CA ASP A 234 0.83 11.84 1.43
C ASP A 234 0.92 12.87 2.56
N PRO A 235 1.78 13.91 2.48
CA PRO A 235 1.76 14.99 3.48
C PRO A 235 0.44 15.76 3.54
N LEU A 236 -0.37 15.76 2.46
CA LEU A 236 -1.69 16.37 2.42
C LEU A 236 -2.76 15.55 3.18
N LEU A 237 -2.40 14.39 3.75
CA LEU A 237 -3.26 13.67 4.68
C LEU A 237 -3.11 14.20 6.12
N SER A 238 -2.18 15.12 6.38
CA SER A 238 -1.92 15.65 7.73
C SER A 238 -3.04 16.55 8.24
N SER A 239 -3.25 16.50 9.56
CA SER A 239 -4.05 17.45 10.34
C SER A 239 -3.13 18.24 11.27
N HIS A 240 -3.69 19.02 12.20
CA HIS A 240 -2.89 19.64 13.26
C HIS A 240 -2.29 18.63 14.25
N GLU A 241 -2.96 17.48 14.47
CA GLU A 241 -2.58 16.48 15.48
C GLU A 241 -1.83 15.26 14.94
N LEU A 242 -1.84 15.08 13.62
CA LEU A 242 -1.27 13.92 12.96
C LEU A 242 -0.56 14.36 11.68
N GLN A 243 0.75 14.14 11.62
CA GLN A 243 1.59 14.47 10.46
C GLN A 243 1.99 13.21 9.68
N PHE A 244 1.89 13.30 8.35
CA PHE A 244 2.30 12.23 7.45
C PHE A 244 3.62 12.58 6.76
N HIS A 245 4.56 11.63 6.79
CA HIS A 245 5.86 11.74 6.17
C HIS A 245 6.03 10.67 5.09
N HIS A 246 6.58 11.04 3.94
CA HIS A 246 6.88 10.10 2.86
C HIS A 246 8.39 9.90 2.76
N PHE A 247 8.87 8.69 3.03
CA PHE A 247 10.30 8.42 3.22
C PHE A 247 10.93 7.55 2.11
N GLY A 248 12.15 7.91 1.72
CA GLY A 248 13.03 7.08 0.88
C GLY A 248 12.91 7.30 -0.63
N THR A 249 12.27 8.38 -1.09
CA THR A 249 12.10 8.71 -2.52
C THR A 249 13.43 9.01 -3.23
N GLN A 250 14.53 9.16 -2.51
CA GLN A 250 15.87 9.27 -3.07
C GLN A 250 16.50 7.91 -3.39
N PHE A 251 15.93 6.79 -2.93
CA PHE A 251 16.49 5.45 -3.09
C PHE A 251 15.65 4.58 -4.04
N SER A 252 16.31 3.99 -5.02
CA SER A 252 15.78 2.95 -5.89
C SER A 252 15.51 1.67 -5.12
N ARG A 253 14.77 0.73 -5.73
CA ARG A 253 14.51 -0.55 -5.08
C ARG A 253 15.79 -1.33 -4.83
N LEU A 254 16.73 -1.27 -5.77
CA LEU A 254 18.02 -1.94 -5.66
C LEU A 254 18.85 -1.35 -4.53
N GLU A 255 18.98 -0.02 -4.45
CA GLU A 255 19.72 0.64 -3.37
C GLU A 255 19.14 0.30 -1.99
N LYS A 256 17.80 0.22 -1.88
CA LYS A 256 17.14 -0.23 -0.64
C LYS A 256 17.51 -1.67 -0.27
N ILE A 257 17.64 -2.57 -1.24
CA ILE A 257 18.06 -3.96 -0.98
C ILE A 257 19.54 -4.01 -0.59
N GLN A 258 20.39 -3.25 -1.28
CA GLN A 258 21.81 -3.14 -0.96
C GLN A 258 22.04 -2.59 0.46
N HIS A 259 21.23 -1.61 0.89
CA HIS A 259 21.23 -1.12 2.28
C HIS A 259 20.91 -2.22 3.29
N LEU A 260 19.96 -3.10 2.96
CA LEU A 260 19.55 -4.20 3.83
C LEU A 260 20.50 -5.42 3.79
N ALA A 261 21.40 -5.50 2.79
CA ALA A 261 22.22 -6.68 2.54
C ALA A 261 23.13 -7.07 3.73
N GLY A 262 23.53 -6.10 4.55
CA GLY A 262 24.41 -6.31 5.71
C GLY A 262 23.70 -6.72 7.01
N ASP A 263 22.37 -6.90 7.00
CA ASP A 263 21.61 -7.20 8.22
C ASP A 263 20.77 -8.49 8.07
N PRO A 264 21.35 -9.65 8.44
CA PRO A 264 20.65 -10.93 8.38
C PRO A 264 19.34 -10.97 9.18
N ALA A 265 19.22 -10.19 10.27
CA ALA A 265 18.02 -10.16 11.09
C ALA A 265 16.86 -9.45 10.37
N LEU A 266 17.15 -8.38 9.63
CA LEU A 266 16.18 -7.76 8.74
C LEU A 266 15.82 -8.67 7.56
N LEU A 267 16.81 -9.30 6.93
CA LEU A 267 16.60 -10.19 5.79
C LEU A 267 15.77 -11.45 6.15
N ALA A 268 15.92 -11.97 7.37
CA ALA A 268 15.13 -13.09 7.87
C ALA A 268 13.63 -12.78 7.98
N GLY A 269 13.25 -11.51 8.16
CA GLY A 269 11.86 -11.05 8.28
C GLY A 269 11.23 -10.53 6.98
N LEU A 270 11.97 -10.52 5.86
CA LEU A 270 11.45 -9.99 4.60
C LEU A 270 10.26 -10.79 4.06
N ASP A 271 9.22 -10.07 3.65
CA ASP A 271 8.03 -10.57 2.96
C ASP A 271 7.76 -9.74 1.70
N VAL A 272 8.17 -10.27 0.55
CA VAL A 272 8.03 -9.60 -0.76
C VAL A 272 7.02 -10.30 -1.66
N CYS A 273 6.48 -11.43 -1.22
CA CYS A 273 5.57 -12.23 -2.01
C CYS A 273 4.24 -11.50 -2.17
N GLY A 274 3.66 -11.59 -3.36
CA GLY A 274 2.31 -11.05 -3.63
C GLY A 274 1.29 -12.14 -3.90
N GLN A 275 1.59 -13.38 -3.54
CA GLN A 275 0.66 -14.50 -3.61
C GLN A 275 0.05 -14.68 -2.22
N GLU A 276 -1.24 -15.02 -2.14
CA GLU A 276 -1.95 -15.14 -0.87
C GLU A 276 -1.19 -16.03 0.14
N PRO A 277 -1.06 -15.60 1.41
CA PRO A 277 -0.54 -16.43 2.49
C PRO A 277 -1.58 -17.50 2.84
N GLY A 278 -1.65 -18.56 2.03
CA GLY A 278 -2.79 -19.48 2.05
C GLY A 278 -2.51 -20.91 2.48
N VAL A 279 -1.30 -21.26 2.95
CA VAL A 279 -1.02 -22.63 3.39
C VAL A 279 -0.16 -22.64 4.64
N LYS A 280 -0.73 -23.12 5.77
CA LYS A 280 0.03 -23.47 6.98
C LYS A 280 1.22 -24.35 6.58
N GLY A 281 2.44 -23.93 6.93
CA GLY A 281 3.68 -24.64 6.61
C GLY A 281 4.40 -24.18 5.34
N ARG A 282 3.92 -23.14 4.63
CA ARG A 282 4.66 -22.53 3.51
C ARG A 282 5.58 -21.41 4.01
N ARG A 283 6.80 -21.31 3.49
CA ARG A 283 7.66 -20.13 3.70
C ARG A 283 6.92 -18.87 3.22
N VAL A 284 7.10 -17.76 3.94
CA VAL A 284 6.52 -16.43 3.65
C VAL A 284 6.75 -16.02 2.19
N ASN A 285 7.97 -16.25 1.67
CA ASN A 285 8.27 -16.04 0.26
C ASN A 285 8.23 -17.33 -0.57
N CYS A 286 7.46 -17.32 -1.67
CA CYS A 286 7.35 -18.49 -2.55
C CYS A 286 8.62 -18.78 -3.37
N SER A 287 9.56 -17.83 -3.45
CA SER A 287 10.86 -17.94 -4.11
C SER A 287 10.82 -18.30 -5.60
N ARG A 288 9.63 -18.23 -6.21
CA ARG A 288 9.38 -18.58 -7.63
C ARG A 288 8.68 -17.49 -8.42
N CYS A 289 8.00 -16.56 -7.75
CA CYS A 289 7.36 -15.44 -8.43
C CYS A 289 8.40 -14.37 -8.79
N LYS A 290 8.07 -13.53 -9.79
CA LYS A 290 8.93 -12.43 -10.26
C LYS A 290 9.36 -11.46 -9.15
N LYS A 291 8.52 -11.24 -8.13
CA LYS A 291 8.86 -10.37 -6.98
C LYS A 291 9.91 -11.01 -6.07
N CYS A 292 9.77 -12.30 -5.76
CA CYS A 292 10.77 -13.03 -4.99
C CYS A 292 12.07 -13.13 -5.77
N LEU A 293 12.03 -13.65 -7.01
CA LEU A 293 13.20 -13.89 -7.82
C LEU A 293 14.03 -12.62 -8.09
N ARG A 294 13.39 -11.48 -8.42
CA ARG A 294 14.13 -10.21 -8.60
C ARG A 294 14.77 -9.69 -7.30
N THR A 295 14.17 -9.99 -6.15
CA THR A 295 14.71 -9.60 -4.84
C THR A 295 15.89 -10.49 -4.47
N MET A 296 15.75 -11.81 -4.67
CA MET A 296 16.85 -12.76 -4.48
C MET A 296 18.03 -12.46 -5.40
N MET A 297 17.78 -12.07 -6.66
CA MET A 297 18.84 -11.62 -7.56
C MET A 297 19.54 -10.35 -7.05
N ALA A 298 18.78 -9.35 -6.58
CA ALA A 298 19.39 -8.15 -6.00
C ALA A 298 20.27 -8.49 -4.78
N LEU A 299 19.83 -9.40 -3.91
CA LEU A 299 20.59 -9.88 -2.75
C LEU A 299 21.88 -10.63 -3.19
N ASP A 300 21.78 -11.54 -4.15
CA ASP A 300 22.92 -12.27 -4.72
C ASP A 300 23.93 -11.32 -5.41
N LEU A 301 23.45 -10.33 -6.16
CA LEU A 301 24.31 -9.29 -6.73
C LEU A 301 24.98 -8.44 -5.63
N SER A 302 24.32 -8.26 -4.49
CA SER A 302 24.87 -7.58 -3.31
C SER A 302 25.79 -8.47 -2.45
N GLY A 303 26.06 -9.71 -2.87
CA GLY A 303 26.97 -10.63 -2.17
C GLY A 303 26.38 -11.29 -0.92
N VAL A 304 25.06 -11.26 -0.74
CA VAL A 304 24.39 -11.90 0.41
C VAL A 304 24.43 -13.41 0.26
N ALA A 305 24.90 -14.10 1.28
CA ALA A 305 24.91 -15.56 1.31
C ALA A 305 23.48 -16.11 1.55
N PRO A 306 23.11 -17.28 0.98
CA PRO A 306 21.80 -17.88 1.17
C PRO A 306 21.36 -18.04 2.64
N GLU A 307 22.30 -18.37 3.52
CA GLU A 307 22.10 -18.52 4.96
C GLU A 307 21.73 -17.21 5.68
N ASP A 308 22.18 -16.06 5.17
CA ASP A 308 21.89 -14.74 5.74
C ASP A 308 20.52 -14.20 5.32
N ALA A 309 19.88 -14.80 4.31
CA ALA A 309 18.54 -14.45 3.84
C ALA A 309 17.58 -15.66 3.90
N PRO A 310 17.30 -16.20 5.11
CA PRO A 310 16.55 -17.45 5.28
C PRO A 310 15.05 -17.31 4.93
N SER A 311 14.56 -16.09 4.75
CA SER A 311 13.20 -15.78 4.32
C SER A 311 12.88 -16.29 2.90
N PHE A 312 13.90 -16.70 2.13
CA PHE A 312 13.76 -17.29 0.81
C PHE A 312 14.21 -18.77 0.77
N ASP A 313 13.68 -19.51 -0.19
CA ASP A 313 14.17 -20.84 -0.59
C ASP A 313 15.13 -20.68 -1.77
N TRP A 314 16.42 -20.57 -1.46
CA TRP A 314 17.49 -20.37 -2.44
C TRP A 314 17.67 -21.53 -3.41
N SER A 315 17.14 -22.73 -3.12
CA SER A 315 17.14 -23.84 -4.08
C SER A 315 16.29 -23.55 -5.33
N GLN A 316 15.39 -22.56 -5.26
CA GLN A 316 14.56 -22.11 -6.39
C GLN A 316 15.24 -21.03 -7.23
N TYR A 317 16.35 -20.47 -6.76
CA TYR A 317 17.04 -19.37 -7.42
C TYR A 317 18.10 -19.87 -8.39
N SER A 318 18.06 -19.33 -9.60
CA SER A 318 19.08 -19.52 -10.64
C SER A 318 18.89 -18.48 -11.72
N ALA A 319 19.95 -18.20 -12.49
CA ALA A 319 19.86 -17.37 -13.69
C ALA A 319 18.81 -17.91 -14.68
N ARG A 320 18.65 -19.24 -14.76
CA ARG A 320 17.61 -19.88 -15.56
C ARG A 320 16.19 -19.58 -15.06
N ALA A 321 15.96 -19.60 -13.74
CA ALA A 321 14.66 -19.24 -13.16
C ALA A 321 14.32 -17.77 -13.45
N ILE A 322 15.32 -16.89 -13.35
CA ILE A 322 15.22 -15.48 -13.71
C ILE A 322 14.85 -15.33 -15.19
N ALA A 323 15.60 -15.96 -16.10
CA ALA A 323 15.40 -15.89 -17.56
C ALA A 323 14.02 -16.39 -18.06
N ARG A 324 13.25 -17.09 -17.22
CA ARG A 324 11.89 -17.57 -17.49
C ARG A 324 10.80 -16.54 -17.14
N ILE A 325 11.12 -15.50 -16.39
CA ILE A 325 10.18 -14.44 -16.04
C ILE A 325 9.68 -13.74 -17.31
N ARG A 326 8.39 -13.39 -17.32
CA ARG A 326 7.77 -12.54 -18.33
C ARG A 326 7.25 -11.26 -17.68
N LEU A 327 7.69 -10.12 -18.20
CA LEU A 327 7.19 -8.82 -17.77
C LEU A 327 5.98 -8.44 -18.59
N HIS A 328 4.88 -8.16 -17.92
CA HIS A 328 3.59 -7.87 -18.55
C HIS A 328 3.12 -6.43 -18.31
N ASN A 329 3.73 -5.76 -17.34
CA ASN A 329 3.43 -4.37 -17.00
C ASN A 329 4.68 -3.49 -17.25
N PRO A 330 4.55 -2.37 -17.99
CA PRO A 330 5.63 -1.42 -18.20
C PRO A 330 6.37 -0.98 -16.91
N ASN A 331 5.66 -0.91 -15.78
CA ASN A 331 6.24 -0.51 -14.49
C ASN A 331 7.22 -1.55 -13.92
N GLU A 332 7.29 -2.75 -14.49
CA GLU A 332 8.22 -3.80 -14.06
C GLU A 332 9.60 -3.63 -14.68
N PHE A 333 9.67 -3.10 -15.91
CA PHE A 333 10.91 -2.97 -16.67
C PHE A 333 12.00 -2.16 -15.96
N PRO A 334 11.71 -1.00 -15.34
CA PRO A 334 12.75 -0.20 -14.68
C PRO A 334 13.55 -0.99 -13.65
N VAL A 335 12.89 -1.88 -12.89
CA VAL A 335 13.56 -2.68 -11.85
C VAL A 335 14.53 -3.70 -12.47
N PHE A 336 14.18 -4.32 -13.61
CA PHE A 336 15.07 -5.26 -14.29
C PHE A 336 16.18 -4.56 -15.07
N HIS A 337 15.98 -3.30 -15.46
CA HIS A 337 17.05 -2.47 -16.02
C HIS A 337 18.08 -2.10 -14.94
N GLU A 338 17.64 -1.68 -13.75
CA GLU A 338 18.53 -1.43 -12.60
C GLU A 338 19.37 -2.67 -12.26
N LEU A 339 18.75 -3.86 -12.19
CA LEU A 339 19.48 -5.12 -11.96
C LEU A 339 20.50 -5.43 -13.07
N LEU A 340 20.19 -5.08 -14.33
CA LEU A 340 21.10 -5.32 -15.45
C LEU A 340 22.32 -4.40 -15.39
N GLU A 341 22.10 -3.13 -15.06
CA GLU A 341 23.17 -2.15 -14.87
C GLU A 341 24.10 -2.58 -13.73
N ASP A 342 23.54 -3.02 -12.61
CA ASP A 342 24.30 -3.52 -11.47
C ASP A 342 25.06 -4.83 -11.78
N ALA A 343 24.42 -5.79 -12.47
CA ALA A 343 25.09 -7.02 -12.89
C ALA A 343 26.24 -6.77 -13.88
N LEU A 344 26.10 -5.77 -14.76
CA LEU A 344 27.17 -5.34 -15.67
C LEU A 344 28.32 -4.68 -14.91
N ALA A 345 28.01 -3.82 -13.94
CA ALA A 345 29.01 -3.11 -13.14
C ALA A 345 29.84 -4.07 -12.26
N ASN A 346 29.26 -5.21 -11.86
CA ASN A 346 29.91 -6.21 -11.01
C ASN A 346 30.39 -7.47 -11.78
N ASP A 347 30.49 -7.40 -13.12
CA ASP A 347 30.97 -8.50 -13.98
C ASP A 347 30.23 -9.86 -13.81
N ARG A 348 28.95 -9.83 -13.43
CA ARG A 348 28.13 -11.03 -13.18
C ARG A 348 27.52 -11.56 -14.49
N GLN A 349 28.34 -12.15 -15.36
CA GLN A 349 27.95 -12.52 -16.74
C GLN A 349 26.69 -13.41 -16.83
N GLU A 350 26.55 -14.40 -15.96
CA GLU A 350 25.36 -15.28 -15.97
C GLU A 350 24.06 -14.50 -15.69
N SER A 351 24.11 -13.55 -14.74
CA SER A 351 23.00 -12.65 -14.42
C SER A 351 22.69 -11.69 -15.57
N VAL A 352 23.74 -11.13 -16.21
CA VAL A 352 23.60 -10.27 -17.39
C VAL A 352 22.87 -10.98 -18.53
N GLU A 353 23.23 -12.22 -18.82
CA GLU A 353 22.58 -13.03 -19.87
C GLU A 353 21.11 -13.32 -19.55
N ALA A 354 20.80 -13.68 -18.31
CA ALA A 354 19.44 -13.92 -17.87
C ALA A 354 18.57 -12.66 -17.96
N LEU A 355 19.07 -11.51 -17.51
CA LEU A 355 18.37 -10.23 -17.54
C LEU A 355 18.14 -9.73 -18.96
N ARG A 356 19.16 -9.79 -19.83
CA ARG A 356 19.01 -9.49 -21.26
C ARG A 356 17.95 -10.38 -21.91
N THR A 357 17.90 -11.66 -21.53
CA THR A 357 16.89 -12.61 -22.02
C THR A 357 15.48 -12.21 -21.63
N ILE A 358 15.23 -11.85 -20.36
CA ILE A 358 13.91 -11.40 -19.89
C ILE A 358 13.49 -10.14 -20.65
N LEU A 359 14.37 -9.13 -20.70
CA LEU A 359 14.06 -7.84 -21.30
C LEU A 359 13.70 -8.04 -22.78
N ARG A 360 14.54 -8.74 -23.55
CA ARG A 360 14.29 -9.06 -24.97
C ARG A 360 12.95 -9.79 -25.18
N LYS A 361 12.68 -10.84 -24.42
CA LYS A 361 11.44 -11.63 -24.54
C LYS A 361 10.20 -10.84 -24.12
N SER A 362 10.35 -9.93 -23.16
CA SER A 362 9.22 -9.20 -22.59
C SER A 362 8.86 -7.94 -23.38
N TYR A 363 9.77 -7.39 -24.19
CA TYR A 363 9.50 -6.22 -25.03
C TYR A 363 8.31 -6.41 -25.98
N VAL A 364 8.07 -7.64 -26.44
CA VAL A 364 6.93 -7.99 -27.30
C VAL A 364 5.58 -7.76 -26.62
N TYR A 365 5.52 -7.80 -25.28
CA TYR A 365 4.30 -7.55 -24.50
C TYR A 365 4.10 -6.08 -24.12
N ARG A 366 5.12 -5.22 -24.32
CA ARG A 366 5.08 -3.81 -23.95
C ARG A 366 3.96 -3.01 -24.65
N PRO A 367 3.69 -3.20 -25.96
CA PRO A 367 2.60 -2.50 -26.64
C PRO A 367 1.22 -2.82 -26.04
N LEU A 368 1.00 -4.08 -25.65
CA LEU A 368 -0.27 -4.53 -25.04
C LEU A 368 -0.49 -3.87 -23.67
N GLY A 369 0.55 -3.81 -22.83
CA GLY A 369 0.48 -3.14 -21.53
C GLY A 369 0.32 -1.62 -21.63
N ALA A 370 1.00 -1.00 -22.61
CA ALA A 370 0.87 0.42 -22.90
C ALA A 370 -0.54 0.77 -23.40
N PHE A 371 -1.12 -0.04 -24.29
CA PHE A 371 -2.48 0.11 -24.78
C PHE A 371 -3.52 -0.02 -23.66
N GLU A 372 -3.35 -1.00 -22.76
CA GLU A 372 -4.23 -1.12 -21.60
C GLU A 372 -4.13 0.10 -20.67
N THR A 373 -2.92 0.59 -20.41
CA THR A 373 -2.69 1.79 -19.58
C THR A 373 -3.32 3.02 -20.23
N PHE A 374 -3.19 3.15 -21.55
CA PHE A 374 -3.83 4.19 -22.34
C PHE A 374 -5.36 4.12 -22.24
N LEU A 375 -5.96 2.94 -22.45
CA LEU A 375 -7.41 2.75 -22.31
C LEU A 375 -7.90 3.10 -20.91
N ARG A 376 -7.17 2.70 -19.86
CA ARG A 376 -7.47 3.03 -18.46
C ARG A 376 -7.47 4.54 -18.20
N ARG A 377 -6.57 5.29 -18.85
CA ARG A 377 -6.49 6.75 -18.73
C ARG A 377 -7.56 7.46 -19.57
N ARG A 378 -7.94 6.90 -20.72
CA ARG A 378 -8.82 7.56 -21.70
C ARG A 378 -10.32 7.33 -21.48
N PHE A 379 -10.70 6.20 -20.88
CA PHE A 379 -12.09 5.79 -20.69
C PHE A 379 -12.37 5.29 -19.26
N PRO A 380 -12.35 6.17 -18.24
CA PRO A 380 -12.55 5.79 -16.85
C PRO A 380 -13.96 5.25 -16.54
N SER A 381 -15.00 5.65 -17.29
CA SER A 381 -16.40 5.29 -17.03
C SER A 381 -16.90 3.99 -17.70
N GLN A 382 -16.20 3.46 -18.71
CA GLN A 382 -16.55 2.19 -19.38
C GLN A 382 -15.89 0.96 -18.72
N VAL A 383 -15.30 1.17 -17.54
CA VAL A 383 -14.54 0.19 -16.74
C VAL A 383 -15.43 -0.92 -16.15
N VAL A 384 -16.75 -0.82 -16.27
CA VAL A 384 -17.76 -1.78 -15.76
C VAL A 384 -17.63 -3.19 -16.38
N ASN A 385 -17.02 -3.36 -17.57
CA ASN A 385 -16.85 -4.68 -18.22
C ASN A 385 -15.54 -5.42 -17.85
N ARG A 386 -14.90 -5.07 -16.73
CA ARG A 386 -13.58 -5.59 -16.30
C ARG A 386 -13.48 -7.11 -16.03
N PRO A 387 -14.50 -7.86 -15.57
CA PRO A 387 -14.33 -9.31 -15.38
C PRO A 387 -13.94 -10.00 -16.68
N ILE A 388 -14.47 -9.54 -17.82
CA ILE A 388 -14.21 -10.13 -19.14
C ILE A 388 -12.81 -9.77 -19.62
N LEU A 389 -12.34 -8.54 -19.43
CA LEU A 389 -10.98 -8.13 -19.85
C LEU A 389 -9.89 -8.67 -18.92
N LYS A 390 -10.09 -8.66 -17.59
CA LYS A 390 -9.18 -9.30 -16.63
C LYS A 390 -9.16 -10.82 -16.83
N SER A 391 -10.30 -11.47 -17.07
CA SER A 391 -10.36 -12.92 -17.33
C SER A 391 -9.86 -13.29 -18.73
N ALA A 392 -10.07 -12.48 -19.76
CA ALA A 392 -9.48 -12.67 -21.08
C ALA A 392 -7.97 -12.46 -21.03
N LYS A 393 -7.48 -11.49 -20.25
CA LYS A 393 -6.06 -11.29 -19.96
C LYS A 393 -5.49 -12.49 -19.19
N HIS A 394 -6.10 -12.88 -18.07
CA HIS A 394 -5.69 -14.06 -17.29
C HIS A 394 -5.72 -15.33 -18.16
N ARG A 395 -6.74 -15.53 -19.02
CA ARG A 395 -6.82 -16.67 -19.94
C ARG A 395 -5.76 -16.57 -21.04
N PHE A 396 -5.56 -15.43 -21.67
CA PHE A 396 -4.56 -15.27 -22.73
C PHE A 396 -3.13 -15.45 -22.21
N PHE A 397 -2.86 -15.03 -20.97
CA PHE A 397 -1.55 -15.19 -20.33
C PHE A 397 -1.37 -16.56 -19.63
N HIS A 398 -2.38 -17.12 -18.95
CA HIS A 398 -2.29 -18.46 -18.30
C HIS A 398 -2.52 -19.64 -19.23
N VAL A 399 -3.27 -19.50 -20.34
CA VAL A 399 -3.36 -20.57 -21.37
C VAL A 399 -1.97 -20.85 -21.96
N ARG A 400 -1.03 -19.90 -21.83
CA ARG A 400 0.40 -20.06 -22.16
C ARG A 400 1.31 -20.43 -20.98
N GLU A 401 0.80 -20.55 -19.76
CA GLU A 401 1.55 -21.00 -18.56
C GLU A 401 1.22 -22.44 -18.15
N ARG A 402 0.15 -23.04 -18.69
CA ARG A 402 -0.01 -24.50 -18.68
C ARG A 402 0.83 -25.07 -19.81
N TRP A 403 1.66 -26.07 -19.50
CA TRP A 403 2.55 -26.84 -20.40
C TRP A 403 3.94 -26.23 -20.66
N THR A 404 4.86 -26.40 -19.71
CA THR A 404 6.05 -27.30 -19.82
C THR A 404 6.96 -27.16 -18.60
#